data_AF-A0A1X7UES6-F1
#
_entry.id   AF-A0A1X7UES6-F1
#
_cell.length_a   1.000
_cell.length_b   1.000
_cell.length_c   1.000
_cell.angle_alpha   90.00
_cell.angle_beta   90.00
_cell.angle_gamma   90.00
#
_symmetry.space_group_name_H-M   'P 1'
#
loop_
_entity.id
_entity.type
_entity.pdbx_description
1 polymer ?
#
loop_
_entity_poly.entity_id
_entity_poly.type
_entity_poly.pdbx_seq_one_letter_code
_entity_poly.pdbx_strand_id
1 'polypeptide(L)' 'MVRSMLASSKLPKKLWAEAISTAVYIRNRCPTKVLPDKTPFEALTGVKPGVGHLKVFGCTAYRHIPKD' A
#
# COMPACT_ATOMS: atom_id res chain seq x y z
N MET A 1 -5.90 7.36 6.12
CA MET A 1 -5.17 6.08 5.99
C MET A 1 -3.95 6.05 6.90
N VAL A 2 -2.92 6.88 6.68
CA VAL A 2 -1.64 6.89 7.43
C VAL A 2 -1.80 6.81 8.96
N ARG A 3 -2.50 7.79 9.56
CA ARG A 3 -2.70 7.86 11.02
C ARG A 3 -3.36 6.58 11.57
N SER A 4 -4.40 6.11 10.88
CA SER A 4 -5.13 4.88 11.26
C SER A 4 -4.28 3.61 11.09
N MET A 5 -3.44 3.53 10.04
CA MET A 5 -2.52 2.40 9.81
C MET A 5 -1.45 2.33 10.90
N LEU A 6 -0.86 3.46 11.28
CA LEU A 6 0.11 3.53 12.38
C LEU A 6 -0.56 3.19 13.73
N ALA A 7 -1.75 3.73 14.00
CA ALA A 7 -2.46 3.47 15.24
C ALA A 7 -2.87 1.99 15.39
N SER A 8 -3.31 1.35 14.30
CA SER A 8 -3.75 -0.06 14.33
C SER A 8 -2.62 -1.07 14.34
N SER A 9 -1.50 -0.78 13.65
CA SER A 9 -0.36 -1.69 13.55
C SER A 9 0.51 -1.78 14.80
N LYS A 10 0.34 -0.84 15.76
CA LYS A 10 1.21 -0.68 16.94
C LYS A 10 2.70 -0.54 16.59
N LEU A 11 3.01 -0.11 15.37
CA LEU A 11 4.36 0.11 14.91
C LEU A 11 4.93 1.47 15.37
N PRO A 12 6.26 1.61 15.43
CA PRO A 12 6.90 2.88 15.75
C PRO A 12 6.50 4.02 14.79
N LYS A 13 6.23 5.21 15.33
CA LYS A 13 5.88 6.42 14.55
C LYS A 13 6.94 6.82 13.52
N LYS A 14 8.19 6.40 13.69
CA LYS A 14 9.26 6.62 12.71
C LYS A 14 8.96 5.99 11.34
N LEU A 15 8.09 4.97 11.29
CA LEU A 15 7.66 4.31 10.04
C LEU A 15 6.54 5.06 9.29
N TRP A 16 6.39 6.36 9.52
CA TRP A 16 5.32 7.16 8.93
C TRP A 16 5.48 7.32 7.41
N ALA A 17 6.71 7.35 6.91
CA ALA A 17 7.00 7.46 5.48
C ALA A 17 6.56 6.19 4.73
N GLU A 18 6.80 5.02 5.32
CA GLU A 18 6.38 3.72 4.83
C GLU A 18 4.86 3.58 4.86
N ALA A 19 4.22 4.09 5.92
CA ALA A 19 2.75 4.14 6.01
C ALA A 19 2.14 5.06 4.93
N ILE A 20 2.75 6.21 4.63
CA ILE A 20 2.35 7.09 3.53
C ILE A 20 2.51 6.39 2.18
N SER A 21 3.68 5.81 1.93
CA SER A 21 3.96 5.11 0.67
C SER A 21 2.94 4.00 0.43
N THR A 22 2.65 3.19 1.47
CA THR A 22 1.63 2.14 1.42
C THR A 22 0.23 2.73 1.15
N ALA A 23 -0.14 3.82 1.83
CA ALA A 23 -1.44 4.45 1.64
C ALA A 23 -1.63 4.99 0.20
N VAL A 24 -0.61 5.63 -0.37
CA VAL A 24 -0.63 6.13 -1.76
C VAL A 24 -0.71 4.95 -2.74
N TYR A 25 0.08 3.90 -2.51
CA TYR A 25 0.09 2.71 -3.35
C TYR A 25 -1.30 2.05 -3.44
N ILE A 26 -1.97 1.89 -2.28
CA ILE A 26 -3.33 1.38 -2.19
C ILE A 26 -4.31 2.32 -2.87
N ARG A 27 -4.24 3.63 -2.56
CA ARG A 27 -5.16 4.63 -3.12
C ARG A 27 -5.15 4.66 -4.64
N ASN A 28 -3.98 4.50 -5.26
CA ASN A 28 -3.84 4.46 -6.72
C ASN A 28 -4.45 3.19 -7.34
N ARG A 29 -4.68 2.13 -6.56
CA ARG A 29 -5.28 0.86 -6.97
C ARG A 29 -6.70 0.67 -6.48
N CYS A 30 -7.27 1.66 -5.81
CA CYS A 30 -8.68 1.67 -5.44
C CYS A 30 -9.52 2.37 -6.52
N PRO A 31 -10.78 1.96 -6.70
CA PRO A 31 -11.74 2.74 -7.48
C PRO A 31 -11.89 4.16 -6.93
N THR A 32 -12.16 5.12 -7.82
CA THR A 32 -12.41 6.51 -7.45
C THR A 32 -13.57 7.08 -8.25
N LYS A 33 -14.35 7.98 -7.65
CA LYS A 33 -15.53 8.59 -8.30
C LYS A 33 -15.19 9.34 -9.59
N VAL A 34 -13.98 9.88 -9.69
CA VAL A 34 -13.53 10.68 -10.84
C VAL A 34 -13.24 9.82 -12.08
N LEU A 35 -12.90 8.54 -11.87
CA LEU A 35 -12.56 7.60 -12.94
C LEU A 35 -13.58 6.44 -12.92
N PRO A 36 -14.67 6.54 -13.68
CA PRO A 36 -15.67 5.47 -13.72
C PRO A 36 -15.02 4.18 -14.22
N ASP A 37 -15.28 3.08 -13.51
CA ASP A 37 -14.83 1.72 -13.80
C ASP A 37 -13.31 1.52 -13.91
N LYS A 38 -12.51 2.49 -13.49
CA LYS A 38 -11.05 2.44 -13.53
C LYS A 38 -10.41 2.93 -12.24
N THR A 39 -9.32 2.29 -11.87
CA THR A 39 -8.39 2.78 -10.85
C THR A 39 -7.44 3.82 -11.46
N PRO A 40 -6.88 4.75 -10.67
CA PRO A 40 -5.82 5.63 -11.16
C PRO A 40 -4.63 4.89 -11.80
N PHE A 41 -4.29 3.71 -11.27
CA PHE A 41 -3.26 2.84 -11.82
C PHE A 41 -3.63 2.31 -13.22
N GLU A 42 -4.87 1.84 -13.42
CA GLU A 42 -5.37 1.43 -14.74
C GLU A 42 -5.41 2.59 -15.73
N ALA A 43 -5.84 3.77 -15.29
CA ALA A 43 -5.89 4.95 -16.15
C ALA A 43 -4.48 5.37 -16.61
N LEU A 44 -3.47 5.23 -15.76
CA LEU A 44 -2.09 5.59 -16.08
C LEU A 44 -1.36 4.52 -16.91
N THR A 45 -1.58 3.24 -16.62
CA THR A 45 -0.77 2.14 -17.18
C THR A 45 -1.50 1.31 -18.23
N GLY A 46 -2.82 1.41 -18.33
CA GLY A 46 -3.66 0.54 -19.16
C GLY A 46 -3.86 -0.87 -18.61
N VAL A 47 -3.28 -1.21 -17.44
CA VAL A 47 -3.29 -2.57 -16.87
C VAL A 47 -4.10 -2.62 -15.57
N LYS A 48 -4.93 -3.65 -15.40
CA LYS A 48 -5.65 -3.90 -14.14
C LYS A 48 -4.69 -4.21 -13.00
N PRO A 49 -4.79 -3.58 -11.81
CA PRO A 49 -3.88 -3.86 -10.74
C PRO A 49 -4.17 -5.25 -10.16
N GLY A 50 -3.14 -6.09 -10.08
CA GLY A 50 -3.17 -7.20 -9.14
C GLY A 50 -3.25 -6.67 -7.71
N VAL A 51 -4.03 -7.32 -6.86
CA VAL A 51 -4.16 -6.96 -5.42
C VAL A 51 -3.90 -8.15 -4.49
N GLY A 52 -3.70 -9.36 -5.02
CA GLY A 52 -3.47 -10.57 -4.22
C GLY A 52 -2.17 -10.54 -3.40
N HIS A 53 -1.21 -9.70 -3.78
CA HIS A 53 0.05 -9.52 -3.04
C HIS A 53 -0.08 -8.56 -1.85
N LEU A 54 -1.19 -7.84 -1.71
CA LEU A 54 -1.38 -6.88 -0.62
C LEU A 54 -1.47 -7.59 0.73
N LYS A 55 -0.81 -7.00 1.73
CA LYS A 55 -0.89 -7.42 3.13
C LYS A 55 -1.24 -6.23 4.01
N VAL A 56 -1.79 -6.51 5.19
CA VAL A 56 -2.09 -5.47 6.18
C VAL A 56 -0.80 -4.79 6.60
N PHE A 57 -0.81 -3.45 6.68
CA PHE A 57 0.35 -2.71 7.15
C PHE A 57 0.69 -3.10 8.60
N GLY A 58 1.96 -3.50 8.81
CA GLY A 58 2.41 -4.06 10.08
C GLY A 58 2.25 -5.57 10.23
N CYS A 59 1.98 -6.30 9.15
CA CYS A 59 2.11 -7.76 9.16
C CYS A 59 3.56 -8.21 9.35
N THR A 60 3.76 -9.46 9.78
CA THR A 60 5.08 -10.10 9.79
C THR A 60 5.67 -10.11 8.38
N ALA A 61 6.95 -9.73 8.27
CA ALA A 61 7.72 -9.73 7.04
C ALA A 61 9.09 -10.37 7.28
N TYR A 62 9.69 -10.91 6.22
CA TYR A 62 11.00 -11.56 6.26
C TYR A 62 11.99 -10.74 5.43
N ARG A 63 13.22 -10.59 5.93
CA ARG A 63 14.33 -9.98 5.21
C ARG A 63 15.33 -11.05 4.83
N HIS A 64 15.79 -11.04 3.58
CA HIS A 64 16.90 -11.88 3.14
C HIS A 64 18.20 -11.46 3.83
N ILE A 65 18.90 -12.42 4.43
CA ILE A 65 20.24 -12.25 5.00
C ILE A 65 21.21 -12.95 4.02
N PRO A 66 22.08 -12.21 3.31
CA PRO A 66 23.06 -12.81 2.41
C PRO A 66 23.95 -13.80 3.15
N LYS A 67 24.33 -14.89 2.47
CA LYS A 67 25.42 -15.76 2.92
C LYS A 67 26.74 -15.14 2.48
N ASP A 68 27.75 -15.22 3.36
CA ASP A 68 29.13 -14.81 3.07
C ASP A 68 29.70 -15.53 1.84
#